data_AF-A0A4Q0XSC1-F1
#
_entry.id   AF-A0A4Q0XSC1-F1
#
_cell.length_a   1.000
_cell.length_b   1.000
_cell.length_c   1.000
_cell.angle_alpha   90.00
_cell.angle_beta   90.00
_cell.angle_gamma   90.00
#
_symmetry.space_group_name_H-M   'P 1'
#
loop_
_entity.id
_entity.type
_entity.pdbx_description
1 polymer ?
#
loop_
_entity_poly.entity_id
_entity_poly.type
_entity_poly.pdbx_seq_one_letter_code
_entity_poly.pdbx_strand_id
1 'polypeptide(L)'
;MIVAVKRSSYKKMVIKVISFVALVTMFIAYYFHMSEKFAQEEQAKADLAQEQKLKQERSAAIENIIYNEAQIAVDLLNQEHVRNIKVIANRLYIVCDPQTNLDALMVRYGVMALVKTSVNDTKIAIDLKQIIESKYREE
;
A
#
# COMPACT_ATOMS: atom_id res chain seq x y z
N MET A 1 80.26 -25.77 27.37
CA MET A 1 79.02 -25.99 26.59
C MET A 1 77.85 -25.50 27.42
N ILE A 2 77.24 -24.37 27.06
CA ILE A 2 76.07 -23.84 27.78
C ILE A 2 74.84 -24.50 27.16
N VAL A 3 74.19 -25.39 27.91
CA VAL A 3 72.99 -26.10 27.47
C VAL A 3 71.77 -25.37 28.01
N ALA A 4 71.06 -24.66 27.13
CA ALA A 4 69.81 -23.98 27.46
C ALA A 4 68.68 -25.01 27.55
N VAL A 5 68.26 -25.36 28.77
CA VAL A 5 67.13 -26.27 28.99
C VAL A 5 65.82 -25.50 28.86
N LYS A 6 65.02 -25.83 27.85
CA LYS A 6 63.70 -25.26 27.56
C LYS A 6 62.70 -25.59 28.68
N ARG A 7 62.57 -24.72 29.69
CA ARG A 7 61.52 -24.85 30.71
C ARG A 7 60.18 -24.41 30.13
N SER A 8 59.33 -25.37 29.75
CA SER A 8 57.97 -25.05 29.33
C SER A 8 57.18 -24.47 30.51
N SER A 9 56.68 -23.25 30.37
CA SER A 9 55.88 -22.60 31.41
C SER A 9 54.42 -23.03 31.21
N TYR A 10 54.03 -24.16 31.81
CA TYR A 10 52.65 -24.69 31.78
C TYR A 10 51.61 -23.60 32.14
N LYS A 11 51.93 -22.76 33.13
CA LYS A 11 51.11 -21.61 33.54
C LYS A 11 50.83 -20.60 32.40
N LYS A 12 51.82 -20.33 31.53
CA LYS A 12 51.63 -19.42 30.37
C LYS A 12 50.77 -20.05 29.26
N MET A 13 50.80 -21.37 29.08
CA MET A 13 49.93 -22.08 28.13
C MET A 13 48.47 -22.05 28.60
N VAL A 14 48.21 -22.31 29.88
CA VAL A 14 46.86 -22.28 30.46
C VAL A 14 46.21 -20.90 30.31
N ILE A 15 46.96 -19.81 30.56
CA ILE A 15 46.46 -18.43 30.38
C ILE A 15 46.08 -18.16 28.92
N LYS A 16 46.86 -18.64 27.94
CA LYS A 16 46.54 -18.50 26.52
C LYS A 16 45.27 -19.26 26.13
N VAL A 17 45.08 -20.47 26.66
CA VAL A 17 43.88 -21.29 26.40
C VAL A 17 42.64 -20.63 26.98
N ILE A 18 42.69 -20.14 28.22
CA ILE A 18 41.57 -19.43 28.86
C ILE A 18 41.22 -18.16 28.07
N SER A 19 42.22 -17.39 27.65
CA SER A 19 41.99 -16.19 26.85
C SER A 19 41.36 -16.51 25.49
N PHE A 20 41.72 -17.65 24.87
CA PHE A 20 41.13 -18.09 23.62
C PHE A 20 39.68 -18.55 23.81
N VAL A 21 39.39 -19.30 24.88
CA VAL A 21 38.02 -19.73 25.22
C VAL A 21 37.12 -18.53 25.46
N ALA A 22 37.60 -17.53 26.20
CA ALA A 22 36.86 -16.28 26.45
C ALA A 22 36.51 -15.55 25.14
N LEU A 23 37.46 -15.48 24.20
CA LEU A 23 37.25 -14.88 22.88
C LEU A 23 36.16 -15.63 22.09
N VAL A 24 36.26 -16.96 22.02
CA VAL A 24 35.29 -17.81 21.32
C VAL A 24 33.89 -17.66 21.92
N THR A 25 33.77 -17.67 23.25
CA THR A 25 32.47 -17.46 23.92
C THR A 25 31.87 -16.09 23.62
N MET A 26 32.70 -15.04 23.51
CA MET A 26 32.22 -13.69 23.18
C MET A 26 31.67 -13.64 21.74
N PHE A 27 32.35 -14.29 20.79
CA PHE A 27 31.87 -14.39 19.40
C PHE A 27 30.57 -15.19 19.29
N ILE A 28 30.44 -16.30 20.02
CA ILE A 28 29.22 -17.11 20.02
C ILE A 28 28.04 -16.30 20.59
N ALA A 29 28.24 -15.63 21.73
CA ALA A 29 27.20 -14.80 22.33
C ALA A 29 26.79 -13.63 21.42
N TYR A 30 27.77 -12.98 20.78
CA TYR A 30 27.52 -11.92 19.81
C TYR A 30 26.72 -12.43 18.60
N TYR A 31 27.08 -13.60 18.06
CA TYR A 31 26.39 -14.21 16.92
C TYR A 31 24.92 -14.53 17.25
N PHE A 32 24.65 -15.16 18.40
CA PHE A 32 23.27 -15.45 18.82
C PHE A 32 22.44 -14.17 19.01
N HIS A 33 23.01 -13.15 19.66
CA HIS A 33 22.30 -11.88 19.85
C HIS A 33 22.02 -11.16 18.52
N MET A 34 22.96 -11.18 17.58
CA MET A 34 22.76 -10.58 16.26
C MET A 34 21.73 -11.35 15.43
N SER A 35 21.77 -12.68 15.47
CA SER A 35 20.84 -13.55 14.75
C SER A 35 19.38 -13.27 15.13
N GLU A 36 19.10 -13.07 16.43
CA GLU A 36 17.75 -12.73 16.89
C GLU A 36 17.31 -11.34 16.39
N LYS A 37 18.20 -10.35 16.43
CA LYS A 37 17.88 -9.01 15.91
C LYS A 37 17.62 -9.02 14.41
N PHE A 38 18.43 -9.75 13.64
CA PHE A 38 18.21 -9.90 12.20
C PHE A 38 16.87 -10.58 11.89
N ALA A 39 16.53 -11.66 12.62
CA ALA A 39 15.25 -12.34 12.43
C ALA A 39 14.05 -11.42 12.74
N GLN A 40 14.13 -10.60 13.79
CA GLN A 40 13.09 -9.62 14.13
C GLN A 40 12.97 -8.50 13.09
N GLU A 41 14.09 -7.98 12.58
CA GLU A 41 14.07 -6.96 11.52
C GLU A 41 13.53 -7.51 10.20
N GLU A 42 13.80 -8.77 9.88
CA GLU A 42 13.32 -9.41 8.66
C GLU A 42 11.82 -9.70 8.72
N GLN A 43 11.31 -10.12 9.88
CA GLN A 43 9.87 -10.24 10.15
C GLN A 43 9.17 -8.89 10.07
N ALA A 44 9.71 -7.85 10.72
CA ALA A 44 9.13 -6.51 10.66
C ALA A 44 9.09 -5.95 9.22
N LYS A 45 10.12 -6.20 8.41
CA LYS A 45 10.13 -5.83 6.98
C LYS A 45 9.13 -6.64 6.16
N ALA A 46 8.97 -7.93 6.46
CA ALA A 46 7.99 -8.79 5.80
C ALA A 46 6.55 -8.34 6.11
N ASP A 47 6.25 -8.00 7.37
CA ASP A 47 4.95 -7.49 7.80
C ASP A 47 4.62 -6.15 7.13
N LEU A 48 5.58 -5.22 7.07
CA LEU A 48 5.43 -3.95 6.36
C LEU A 48 5.21 -4.15 4.86
N ALA A 49 5.95 -5.07 4.23
CA ALA A 49 5.80 -5.38 2.81
C ALA A 49 4.44 -6.04 2.52
N GLN A 50 3.94 -6.89 3.43
CA GLN A 50 2.63 -7.51 3.32
C GLN A 50 1.50 -6.49 3.50
N GLU A 51 1.64 -5.56 4.45
CA GLU A 51 0.68 -4.47 4.64
C GLU A 51 0.65 -3.53 3.44
N GLN A 52 1.81 -3.24 2.83
CA GLN A 52 1.91 -2.45 1.61
C GLN A 52 1.25 -3.16 0.42
N LYS A 53 1.50 -4.47 0.24
CA LYS A 53 0.83 -5.26 -0.80
C LYS A 53 -0.69 -5.25 -0.63
N LEU A 54 -1.18 -5.46 0.59
CA LEU A 54 -2.61 -5.44 0.88
C LEU A 54 -3.23 -4.06 0.60
N LYS A 55 -2.53 -2.98 0.95
CA LYS A 55 -2.95 -1.60 0.62
C LYS A 55 -2.98 -1.38 -0.89
N GLN A 56 -1.99 -1.89 -1.62
CA GLN A 56 -1.89 -1.75 -3.06
C GLN A 56 -3.01 -2.52 -3.78
N GLU A 57 -3.28 -3.75 -3.38
CA GLU A 57 -4.39 -4.57 -3.90
C GLU A 57 -5.75 -3.89 -3.66
N ARG A 58 -5.98 -3.37 -2.45
CA ARG A 58 -7.20 -2.62 -2.13
C ARG A 58 -7.33 -1.35 -2.94
N SER A 59 -6.24 -0.60 -3.14
CA SER A 59 -6.28 0.60 -3.97
C SER A 59 -6.61 0.29 -5.43
N ALA A 60 -6.05 -0.80 -5.98
CA ALA A 60 -6.34 -1.24 -7.35
C ALA A 60 -7.80 -1.69 -7.52
N ALA A 61 -8.37 -2.39 -6.52
CA ALA A 61 -9.77 -2.76 -6.53
C ALA A 61 -10.69 -1.52 -6.54
N ILE A 62 -10.42 -0.55 -5.67
CA ILE A 62 -11.18 0.71 -5.61
C ILE A 62 -11.05 1.51 -6.91
N GLU A 63 -9.86 1.57 -7.49
CA GLU A 63 -9.61 2.24 -8.76
C GLU A 63 -10.45 1.62 -9.90
N ASN A 64 -10.46 0.29 -10.01
CA ASN A 64 -11.29 -0.42 -10.99
C ASN A 64 -12.79 -0.13 -10.79
N ILE A 65 -13.26 -0.07 -9.54
CA ILE A 65 -14.65 0.28 -9.23
C ILE A 65 -14.97 1.69 -9.74
N ILE A 66 -14.09 2.67 -9.46
CA ILE A 66 -14.27 4.06 -9.89
C ILE A 66 -14.27 4.17 -11.42
N TYR A 67 -13.36 3.48 -12.11
CA TYR A 67 -13.32 3.48 -13.57
C TYR A 67 -14.59 2.89 -14.18
N ASN A 68 -15.02 1.71 -13.70
CA ASN A 68 -16.24 1.07 -14.16
C ASN A 68 -17.45 1.97 -13.92
N GLU A 69 -17.49 2.64 -12.77
CA GLU A 69 -18.58 3.55 -12.44
C GLU A 69 -18.61 4.78 -13.35
N ALA A 70 -17.44 5.36 -13.62
CA ALA A 70 -17.32 6.48 -14.55
C ALA A 70 -17.74 6.07 -15.96
N GLN A 71 -17.36 4.87 -16.41
CA GLN A 71 -17.76 4.34 -17.71
C GLN A 71 -19.28 4.22 -17.82
N ILE A 72 -19.95 3.62 -16.82
CA ILE A 72 -21.40 3.48 -16.86
C ILE A 72 -22.08 4.86 -16.78
N ALA A 73 -21.57 5.79 -15.96
CA ALA A 73 -22.12 7.15 -15.89
C ALA A 73 -22.08 7.87 -17.25
N VAL A 74 -21.01 7.66 -18.01
CA VAL A 74 -20.83 8.23 -19.35
C VAL A 74 -21.71 7.54 -20.38
N ASP A 75 -21.84 6.21 -20.28
CA ASP A 75 -22.71 5.43 -21.16
C ASP A 75 -24.18 5.86 -21.02
N LEU A 76 -24.62 6.11 -19.78
CA LEU A 76 -25.97 6.63 -19.48
C LEU A 76 -26.21 8.03 -20.06
N LEU A 77 -25.16 8.81 -20.32
CA LEU A 77 -25.24 10.17 -20.84
C LEU A 77 -25.03 10.25 -22.36
N ASN A 78 -25.00 9.11 -23.06
CA ASN A 78 -24.72 9.02 -24.50
C ASN A 78 -23.45 9.77 -24.88
N GLN A 79 -22.29 9.15 -24.63
CA GLN A 79 -20.89 9.53 -24.93
C GLN A 79 -20.65 10.79 -25.80
N GLU A 80 -21.37 10.94 -26.92
CA GLU A 80 -21.36 12.09 -27.82
C GLU A 80 -21.53 13.46 -27.12
N HIS A 81 -22.32 13.53 -26.04
CA HIS A 81 -22.63 14.79 -25.36
C HIS A 81 -21.71 15.12 -24.18
N VAL A 82 -20.72 14.27 -23.88
CA VAL A 82 -19.82 14.44 -22.74
C VAL A 82 -18.56 15.17 -23.18
N ARG A 83 -18.33 16.37 -22.61
CA ARG A 83 -17.15 17.21 -22.92
C ARG A 83 -15.95 16.91 -22.04
N ASN A 84 -16.18 16.67 -20.75
CA ASN A 84 -15.10 16.48 -19.79
C ASN A 84 -15.55 15.65 -18.59
N ILE A 85 -14.66 14.80 -18.10
CA ILE A 85 -14.87 13.97 -16.91
C ILE A 85 -13.67 14.15 -15.99
N LYS A 86 -13.90 14.46 -14.73
CA LYS A 86 -12.86 14.60 -13.71
C LYS A 86 -13.30 13.95 -12.41
N VAL A 87 -12.42 13.14 -11.83
CA VAL A 87 -12.57 12.68 -10.45
C VAL A 87 -11.82 13.66 -9.56
N ILE A 88 -12.53 14.33 -8.65
CA ILE A 88 -11.92 15.25 -7.68
C ILE A 88 -12.38 14.85 -6.29
N ALA A 89 -11.41 14.46 -5.46
CA ALA A 89 -11.65 13.86 -4.15
C ALA A 89 -12.62 12.67 -4.25
N ASN A 90 -13.81 12.77 -3.64
CA ASN A 90 -14.78 11.69 -3.61
C ASN A 90 -15.95 11.91 -4.59
N ARG A 91 -15.77 12.76 -5.59
CA ARG A 91 -16.85 13.09 -6.53
C ARG A 91 -16.39 12.95 -7.98
N LEU A 92 -17.25 12.38 -8.79
CA LEU A 92 -17.11 12.32 -10.24
C LEU A 92 -17.84 13.52 -10.85
N TYR A 93 -17.08 14.41 -11.47
CA TYR A 93 -17.59 15.59 -12.18
C TYR A 93 -17.68 15.30 -13.67
N ILE A 94 -18.85 15.52 -14.24
CA ILE A 94 -19.10 15.37 -15.68
C ILE A 94 -19.64 16.70 -16.21
N VAL A 95 -19.04 17.19 -17.28
CA VAL A 95 -19.51 18.36 -18.02
C VAL A 95 -20.05 17.88 -19.36
N CYS A 96 -21.30 18.20 -19.63
CA CYS A 96 -22.03 17.75 -20.81
C CYS A 96 -22.78 18.90 -21.47
N ASP A 97 -23.28 18.65 -22.69
CA ASP A 97 -24.06 19.62 -23.46
C ASP A 97 -25.41 19.92 -22.79
N PRO A 98 -25.97 21.13 -22.99
CA PRO A 98 -27.19 21.57 -22.31
C PRO A 98 -28.44 20.78 -22.71
N GLN A 99 -28.42 20.05 -23.83
CA GLN A 99 -29.55 19.23 -24.33
C GLN A 99 -29.39 17.72 -24.05
N THR A 100 -28.44 17.33 -23.21
CA THR A 100 -28.22 15.92 -22.86
C THR A 100 -29.40 15.36 -22.05
N ASN A 101 -29.85 14.14 -22.37
CA ASN A 101 -30.85 13.44 -21.56
C ASN A 101 -30.22 12.97 -20.23
N LEU A 102 -30.79 13.39 -19.11
CA LEU A 102 -30.32 13.06 -17.77
C LEU A 102 -31.16 11.99 -17.07
N ASP A 103 -32.25 11.53 -17.68
CA ASP A 103 -33.22 10.64 -17.03
C ASP A 103 -32.58 9.33 -16.59
N ALA A 104 -31.76 8.73 -17.45
CA ALA A 104 -31.04 7.49 -17.16
C ALA A 104 -30.07 7.66 -15.98
N LEU A 105 -29.42 8.82 -15.90
CA LEU A 105 -28.52 9.16 -14.80
C LEU A 105 -29.29 9.37 -13.49
N MET A 106 -30.43 10.07 -13.55
CA MET A 106 -31.27 10.33 -12.39
C MET A 106 -31.91 9.05 -11.83
N VAL A 107 -32.29 8.09 -12.68
CA VAL A 107 -32.83 6.80 -12.21
C VAL A 107 -31.78 6.02 -11.42
N ARG A 108 -30.52 6.02 -11.87
CA ARG A 108 -29.47 5.21 -11.25
C ARG A 108 -28.88 5.85 -10.00
N TYR A 109 -28.53 7.13 -10.08
CA TYR A 109 -27.84 7.83 -9.00
C TYR A 109 -28.79 8.62 -8.11
N GLY A 110 -29.97 9.01 -8.60
CA GLY A 110 -30.99 9.71 -7.82
C GLY A 110 -30.42 10.88 -7.03
N VAL A 111 -30.55 10.80 -5.71
CA VAL A 111 -30.07 11.82 -4.75
C VAL A 111 -28.54 11.94 -4.65
N MET A 112 -27.80 10.97 -5.18
CA MET A 112 -26.33 10.94 -5.17
C MET A 112 -25.72 11.81 -6.28
N ALA A 113 -26.54 12.25 -7.24
CA ALA A 113 -26.13 13.12 -8.34
C ALA A 113 -26.65 14.55 -8.13
N LEU A 114 -25.74 15.52 -8.15
CA LEU A 114 -26.06 16.94 -8.20
C LEU A 114 -25.95 17.44 -9.63
N VAL A 115 -27.06 17.92 -10.17
CA VAL A 115 -27.14 18.45 -11.53
C VAL A 115 -27.33 19.95 -11.47
N LYS A 116 -26.51 20.68 -12.23
CA LYS A 116 -26.66 22.11 -12.48
C LYS A 116 -26.68 22.36 -13.97
N THR A 117 -27.84 22.74 -14.49
CA THR A 117 -28.02 23.12 -15.89
C THR A 117 -27.81 24.62 -16.06
N SER A 118 -27.01 24.99 -17.05
CA SER A 118 -26.81 26.35 -17.53
C SER A 118 -27.20 26.45 -19.00
N VAL A 119 -27.18 27.65 -19.57
CA VAL A 119 -27.47 27.87 -20.99
C VAL A 119 -26.43 27.20 -21.90
N ASN A 120 -25.18 27.10 -21.43
CA ASN A 120 -24.04 26.63 -22.24
C ASN A 120 -23.61 25.19 -21.91
N ASP A 121 -23.84 24.74 -20.68
CA ASP A 121 -23.33 23.47 -20.17
C ASP A 121 -24.21 22.91 -19.05
N THR A 122 -24.22 21.59 -18.93
CA THR A 122 -24.77 20.87 -17.79
C THR A 122 -23.62 20.28 -16.99
N LYS A 123 -23.56 20.62 -15.70
CA LYS A 123 -22.55 20.13 -14.77
C LYS A 123 -23.18 19.13 -13.83
N ILE A 124 -22.58 17.96 -13.76
CA ILE A 124 -23.04 16.83 -12.95
C ILE A 124 -21.94 16.51 -11.97
N ALA A 125 -22.29 16.30 -10.70
CA ALA A 125 -21.39 15.80 -9.67
C ALA A 125 -22.03 14.58 -9.00
N ILE A 126 -21.38 13.42 -9.11
CA ILE A 126 -21.84 12.16 -8.50
C ILE A 126 -20.96 11.85 -7.30
N ASP A 127 -21.57 11.55 -6.15
CA ASP A 127 -20.83 11.13 -4.95
C ASP A 127 -20.37 9.67 -5.08
N LEU A 128 -19.04 9.48 -5.17
CA LEU A 128 -18.43 8.16 -5.28
C LEU A 128 -18.31 7.45 -3.93
N LYS A 129 -18.34 8.18 -2.81
CA LYS A 129 -18.11 7.60 -1.48
C LYS A 129 -19.13 6.49 -1.19
N GLN A 130 -20.40 6.80 -1.39
CA GLN A 130 -21.50 5.88 -1.14
C GLN A 130 -21.51 4.71 -2.14
N ILE A 131 -21.05 4.92 -3.38
CA ILE A 131 -20.97 3.85 -4.39
C ILE A 131 -19.84 2.87 -4.08
N ILE A 132 -18.70 3.38 -3.60
CA ILE A 132 -17.57 2.54 -3.18
C ILE A 132 -17.97 1.75 -1.92
N GLU A 133 -18.61 2.39 -0.94
CA GLU A 133 -19.06 1.74 0.29
C GLU A 133 -20.11 0.64 0.04
N SER A 134 -20.98 0.79 -0.96
CA SER A 134 -21.96 -0.25 -1.29
C SER A 134 -21.31 -1.46 -1.97
N LYS A 135 -20.47 -1.25 -2.99
CA LYS A 135 -19.83 -2.34 -3.74
C LYS A 135 -18.75 -3.07 -2.93
N TYR A 136 -18.01 -2.37 -2.07
CA TYR A 136 -16.98 -3.00 -1.23
C TYR A 136 -17.57 -3.79 -0.06
N ARG A 137 -18.85 -3.58 0.31
CA ARG A 137 -19.52 -4.36 1.37
C ARG A 137 -20.11 -5.68 0.85
N GLU A 138 -20.26 -5.82 -0.46
CA GLU A 138 -20.77 -7.03 -1.11
C GLU A 138 -19.67 -8.07 -1.40
N GLU A 139 -18.39 -7.69 -1.28
CA GLU A 139 -17.21 -8.59 -1.31
C GLU A 139 -16.73 -8.96 0.10
#